data_AF-A0A317YNH0-F1
#
_entry.id   AF-A0A317YNH0-F1
#
_cell.length_a   1.000
_cell.length_b   1.000
_cell.length_c   1.000
_cell.angle_alpha   90.00
_cell.angle_beta   90.00
_cell.angle_gamma   90.00
#
_symmetry.space_group_name_H-M   'P 1'
#
loop_
_entity.id
_entity.type
_entity.pdbx_description
1 polymer ?
#
loop_
_entity_poly.entity_id
_entity_poly.type
_entity_poly.pdbx_seq_one_letter_code
_entity_poly.pdbx_strand_id
1 'polypeptide(L)' 'LEIIMRYNDNGYETRYLALNEATMKTENGSTLVVDVNLRGKHFERFRGDGLCVSTPSGSTAYNKALGGALIHPSLE' A
#
# COMPACT_ATOMS: atom_id res chain seq x y z
N LEU A 1 -4.73 -7.73 5.80
CA LEU A 1 -4.40 -6.29 5.75
C LEU A 1 -5.69 -5.50 5.75
N GLU A 2 -5.98 -4.75 6.82
CA GLU A 2 -7.12 -3.82 6.83
C GLU A 2 -6.69 -2.48 6.23
N ILE A 3 -7.49 -1.95 5.31
CA ILE A 3 -7.25 -0.66 4.67
C ILE A 3 -8.45 0.24 4.96
N ILE A 4 -8.15 1.43 5.47
CA ILE A 4 -9.13 2.47 5.75
C ILE A 4 -8.83 3.65 4.83
N MET A 5 -9.73 3.94 3.89
CA MET A 5 -9.61 5.08 2.98
C MET A 5 -10.45 6.25 3.49
N ARG A 6 -9.81 7.40 3.67
CA ARG A 6 -10.45 8.66 4.08
C ARG A 6 -10.31 9.68 2.95
N TYR A 7 -11.43 10.07 2.38
CA TYR A 7 -11.46 11.03 1.27
C TYR A 7 -11.53 12.45 1.82
N ASN A 8 -10.78 13.36 1.20
CA ASN A 8 -10.73 14.77 1.62
C ASN A 8 -12.08 15.47 1.47
N ASP A 9 -12.88 15.09 0.48
CA ASP A 9 -13.97 15.94 0.00
C ASP A 9 -15.28 15.75 0.77
N ASN A 10 -15.53 14.56 1.33
CA ASN A 10 -16.85 14.22 1.90
C ASN A 10 -16.80 13.64 3.33
N GLY A 11 -15.61 13.49 3.93
CA GLY A 11 -15.46 12.88 5.27
C GLY A 11 -15.93 11.43 5.37
N TYR A 12 -16.27 10.80 4.25
CA TYR A 12 -16.64 9.39 4.20
C TYR A 12 -15.40 8.51 4.35
N GLU A 13 -15.56 7.43 5.10
CA GLU A 13 -14.55 6.40 5.32
C GLU A 13 -15.02 5.10 4.68
N THR A 14 -14.16 4.49 3.85
CA THR A 14 -14.41 3.14 3.34
C THR A 14 -13.39 2.18 3.91
N ARG A 15 -13.84 0.95 4.22
CA ARG A 15 -13.00 -0.12 4.78
C ARG A 15 -12.92 -1.31 3.85
N TYR A 16 -11.71 -1.84 3.71
CA TYR A 16 -11.43 -3.01 2.89
C TYR A 16 -10.54 -3.98 3.64
N LEU A 17 -10.71 -5.27 3.36
CA LEU A 17 -9.81 -6.33 3.79
C LEU A 17 -9.12 -6.91 2.57
N ALA A 18 -7.79 -6.85 2.57
CA ALA A 18 -6.96 -7.49 1.57
C ALA A 18 -6.20 -8.66 2.19
N LEU A 19 -6.19 -9.80 1.49
CA LEU A 19 -5.38 -10.96 1.88
C LEU A 19 -3.91 -10.77 1.47
N ASN A 20 -3.68 -10.41 0.21
CA ASN A 20 -2.33 -10.32 -0.36
C ASN A 20 -1.76 -8.90 -0.24
N GLU A 21 -2.30 -7.95 -1.01
CA GLU A 21 -1.82 -6.57 -1.01
C GLU A 21 -2.93 -5.55 -1.25
N ALA A 22 -2.64 -4.31 -0.90
CA ALA A 22 -3.35 -3.13 -1.35
C ALA A 22 -2.40 -2.23 -2.14
N THR A 23 -2.83 -1.78 -3.32
CA THR A 23 -2.03 -0.91 -4.19
C THR A 23 -2.80 0.37 -4.50
N MET A 24 -2.11 1.50 -4.38
CA MET A 24 -2.60 2.82 -4.79
C MET A 24 -1.79 3.30 -5.99
N LYS A 25 -2.47 3.75 -7.04
CA LYS A 25 -1.85 4.32 -8.25
C LYS A 25 -2.76 5.39 -8.84
N THR A 26 -2.21 6.26 -9.67
CA THR A 26 -3.02 7.22 -10.43
C THR A 26 -3.66 6.51 -11.64
N GLU A 27 -4.87 6.88 -12.00
CA GLU A 27 -5.56 6.28 -13.16
C GLU A 27 -4.91 6.69 -14.49
N ASN A 28 -4.38 7.91 -14.55
CA ASN A 28 -3.78 8.50 -15.74
C ASN A 28 -2.28 8.19 -15.90
N GLY A 29 -1.69 7.37 -15.02
CA GLY A 29 -0.26 7.04 -15.04
C GLY A 29 0.67 8.20 -14.68
N SER A 30 0.14 9.27 -14.08
CA SER A 30 0.96 10.36 -13.54
C SER A 30 1.70 9.92 -12.27
N THR A 31 2.81 10.60 -11.97
CA THR A 31 3.59 10.33 -10.76
C THR A 31 2.75 10.59 -9.52
N LEU A 32 2.55 9.53 -8.71
CA LEU A 32 2.00 9.61 -7.38
C LEU A 32 3.08 10.14 -6.41
N VAL A 33 2.73 11.13 -5.60
CA VAL A 33 3.54 11.61 -4.47
C VAL A 33 2.82 11.25 -3.18
N VAL A 34 3.47 10.47 -2.31
CA VAL A 34 2.86 9.99 -1.06
C VAL A 34 3.78 10.26 0.12
N ASP A 35 3.23 10.88 1.16
CA ASP A 35 3.86 10.92 2.49
C ASP A 35 3.46 9.67 3.28
N VAL A 36 4.44 8.85 3.65
CA VAL A 36 4.21 7.66 4.47
C VAL A 36 4.51 7.99 5.93
N ASN A 37 3.52 7.75 6.78
CA ASN A 37 3.65 7.88 8.22
C ASN A 37 3.61 6.49 8.87
N LEU A 38 4.62 6.14 9.65
CA LEU A 38 4.66 4.90 10.42
C LEU A 38 4.37 5.23 11.89
N ARG A 39 3.30 4.62 12.44
CA ARG A 39 2.85 4.85 13.83
C ARG A 39 2.69 6.34 14.17
N GLY A 40 2.11 7.11 13.24
CA GLY A 40 1.85 8.54 13.40
C GLY A 40 3.07 9.45 13.23
N LYS A 41 4.25 8.92 12.88
CA LYS A 41 5.46 9.69 12.61
C LYS A 41 5.78 9.69 11.13
N HIS A 42 6.17 10.84 10.57
CA HIS A 42 6.65 10.92 9.20
C HIS A 42 7.87 10.02 9.04
N PHE A 43 7.78 9.09 8.09
CA PHE A 43 8.87 8.20 7.72
C PHE A 43 9.59 8.80 6.50
N GLU A 44 8.90 8.87 5.37
CA GLU A 44 9.47 9.36 4.12
C GLU A 44 8.40 9.76 3.10
N ARG A 45 8.79 10.60 2.13
CA ARG A 45 8.00 10.94 0.95
C ARG A 45 8.47 10.14 -0.26
N PHE A 46 7.59 9.33 -0.81
CA PHE A 46 7.83 8.56 -2.03
C PHE A 46 7.29 9.27 -3.27
N ARG A 47 7.96 9.07 -4.41
CA ARG A 47 7.54 9.48 -5.74
C ARG A 47 7.68 8.31 -6.69
N GLY A 48 6.62 7.97 -7.43
CA GLY A 48 6.62 6.87 -8.39
C GLY A 48 5.25 6.63 -8.98
N ASP A 49 5.05 5.49 -9.63
CA ASP A 49 3.77 5.16 -10.30
C ASP A 49 2.66 4.78 -9.31
N GLY A 50 3.05 4.36 -8.09
CA GLY A 50 2.14 3.94 -7.05
C GLY A 50 2.84 3.49 -5.78
N LEU A 51 2.04 3.05 -4.81
CA LEU A 51 2.48 2.45 -3.55
C LEU A 51 1.77 1.11 -3.34
N CYS A 52 2.53 0.05 -3.10
CA CYS A 52 2.01 -1.30 -2.78
C CYS A 52 2.37 -1.66 -1.34
N VAL A 53 1.37 -2.11 -0.57
CA VAL A 53 1.54 -2.63 0.79
C VAL A 53 1.07 -4.07 0.79
N SER A 54 1.96 -5.00 1.12
CA SER A 54 1.74 -6.44 1.01
C SER A 54 1.91 -7.16 2.34
N THR A 55 1.13 -8.21 2.55
CA THR A 55 1.31 -9.16 3.66
C THR A 55 2.43 -10.16 3.32
N PRO A 56 2.94 -10.93 4.30
CA PRO A 56 3.85 -12.05 4.02
C PRO A 56 3.29 -13.01 2.95
N SER A 57 1.99 -13.34 3.02
CA SER A 57 1.31 -14.18 2.03
C SER A 57 1.28 -13.57 0.62
N GLY A 58 1.16 -12.24 0.52
CA GLY A 58 1.21 -11.51 -0.75
C GLY A 58 2.63 -11.34 -1.32
N SER A 59 3.67 -11.74 -0.60
CA SER A 59 5.07 -11.52 -1.01
C SER A 59 5.43 -12.17 -2.35
N THR A 60 4.70 -13.21 -2.76
CA THR A 60 4.85 -13.94 -4.03
C THR A 60 3.99 -13.39 -5.18
N ALA A 61 3.07 -12.46 -4.91
CA ALA A 61 2.10 -11.93 -5.86
C ALA A 61 2.61 -10.61 -6.50
N TYR A 62 1.81 -9.55 -6.51
CA TYR A 62 2.18 -8.29 -7.16
C TYR A 62 3.44 -7.67 -6.54
N ASN A 63 3.64 -7.83 -5.23
CA ASN A 63 4.88 -7.45 -4.55
C ASN A 63 6.12 -8.07 -5.22
N LYS A 64 6.05 -9.33 -5.67
CA LYS A 64 7.19 -9.99 -6.31
C LYS A 64 7.49 -9.41 -7.69
N ALA A 65 6.44 -9.07 -8.45
CA ALA A 65 6.58 -8.42 -9.75
C ALA A 65 7.27 -7.05 -9.66
N LEU A 66 7.11 -6.35 -8.52
CA LEU A 66 7.78 -5.09 -8.20
C LEU A 66 9.22 -5.27 -7.68
N GLY A 67 9.75 -6.50 -7.64
CA GLY A 67 11.08 -6.79 -7.10
C GLY A 67 11.14 -6.94 -5.58
N GLY A 68 9.99 -7.00 -4.91
CA GLY A 68 9.89 -7.24 -3.47
C GLY A 68 10.47 -8.59 -3.03
N ALA A 69 10.83 -8.67 -1.75
CA ALA A 69 11.38 -9.87 -1.15
C ALA A 69 10.34 -11.00 -1.06
N LEU A 70 10.81 -12.25 -1.09
CA LEU A 70 10.00 -13.41 -0.73
C LEU A 70 9.99 -13.54 0.79
N ILE A 71 8.80 -13.63 1.38
CA ILE A 71 8.61 -13.67 2.82
C ILE A 71 7.83 -14.94 3.17
N HIS A 72 8.34 -15.72 4.12
CA HIS A 72 7.62 -16.89 4.59
C HIS A 72 6.34 -16.46 5.33
N PRO A 73 5.16 -17.07 5.07
CA PRO A 73 3.90 -16.64 5.67
C PRO A 73 3.83 -16.71 7.21
N SER A 74 4.67 -17.53 7.83
CA SER A 74 4.74 -17.66 9.30
C SER A 74 5.56 -16.56 9.98
N LEU A 75 6.03 -15.56 9.22
CA LEU A 75 6.69 -14.40 9.80
C LEU A 75 5.62 -13.48 10.41
N GLU A 76 5.65 -13.31 11.73
CA GLU A 76 4.84 -12.33 12.48
C GLU A 76 5.52 -10.96 12.56
#